data_AF-A0A3C0QKE9-F1
#
_entry.id   AF-A0A3C0QKE9-F1
#
_cell.length_a   1.000
_cell.length_b   1.000
_cell.length_c   1.000
_cell.angle_alpha   90.00
_cell.angle_beta   90.00
_cell.angle_gamma   90.00
#
_symmetry.space_group_name_H-M   'P 1'
#
loop_
_entity.id
_entity.type
_entity.pdbx_description
1 polymer ?
#
loop_
_entity_poly.entity_id
_entity_poly.type
_entity_poly.pdbx_seq_one_letter_code
_entity_poly.pdbx_strand_id
1 'polypeptide(L)' 'NSNAGKYEGLDRYEARKKVLEDLKAEGYLTGKKDHVSSTGRCSRCDTTVEPRIS' A
#
# COMPACT_ATOMS: atom_id res chain seq x y z
N ASN A 1 -5.11 -13.74 1.21
CA ASN A 1 -5.62 -12.36 1.01
C ASN A 1 -6.59 -12.42 -0.16
N SER A 2 -7.65 -13.23 -0.03
CA SER A 2 -8.36 -13.77 -1.21
C SER A 2 -9.43 -12.87 -1.79
N ASN A 3 -9.70 -11.75 -1.12
CA ASN A 3 -10.57 -10.71 -1.62
C ASN A 3 -9.79 -9.58 -2.32
N ALA A 4 -8.46 -9.69 -2.45
CA ALA A 4 -7.62 -8.65 -3.06
C ALA A 4 -7.70 -8.62 -4.60
N GLY A 5 -8.50 -9.51 -5.22
CA GLY A 5 -8.75 -9.53 -6.66
C GLY A 5 -7.45 -9.56 -7.46
N LYS A 6 -7.26 -8.54 -8.33
CA LYS A 6 -6.08 -8.40 -9.21
C LYS A 6 -4.74 -8.29 -8.46
N TYR A 7 -4.77 -8.03 -7.15
CA TYR A 7 -3.58 -7.90 -6.30
C TYR A 7 -3.43 -9.05 -5.30
N GLU A 8 -4.21 -10.12 -5.43
CA GLU A 8 -4.04 -11.31 -4.60
C GLU A 8 -2.64 -11.91 -4.77
N GLY A 9 -2.02 -12.30 -3.65
CA GLY A 9 -0.68 -12.89 -3.62
C GLY A 9 0.48 -11.90 -3.76
N LEU A 10 0.21 -10.61 -4.01
CA LEU A 10 1.25 -9.59 -4.06
C LEU A 10 1.62 -9.08 -2.66
N ASP A 11 2.89 -8.71 -2.49
CA ASP A 11 3.31 -7.94 -1.33
C ASP A 11 2.68 -6.53 -1.35
N ARG A 12 2.43 -5.97 -0.17
CA ARG A 12 1.81 -4.65 0.01
C ARG A 12 2.48 -3.53 -0.79
N TYR A 13 3.81 -3.56 -0.91
CA TYR A 13 4.56 -2.53 -1.63
C TYR A 13 4.46 -2.72 -3.14
N GLU A 14 4.36 -3.96 -3.61
CA GLU A 14 4.15 -4.28 -5.02
C GLU A 14 2.72 -3.96 -5.45
N ALA A 15 1.73 -4.32 -4.63
CA ALA A 15 0.33 -3.97 -4.83
C ALA A 15 0.16 -2.45 -4.92
N ARG A 16 0.80 -1.68 -4.01
CA ARG A 16 0.77 -0.20 -4.05
C ARG A 16 1.28 0.38 -5.37
N LYS A 17 2.34 -0.20 -5.95
CA LYS A 17 2.88 0.26 -7.24
C LYS A 17 1.89 0.00 -8.37
N LYS A 18 1.29 -1.20 -8.43
CA LYS A 18 0.31 -1.53 -9.47
C LYS A 18 -0.96 -0.67 -9.36
N VAL A 19 -1.48 -0.48 -8.15
CA VAL A 19 -2.64 0.41 -7.90
C VAL A 19 -2.35 1.83 -8.39
N LEU A 20 -1.14 2.36 -8.17
CA LEU A 20 -0.77 3.69 -8.68
C LEU A 20 -0.76 3.76 -10.21
N GLU A 21 -0.32 2.71 -10.90
CA GLU A 21 -0.36 2.65 -12.36
C GLU A 21 -1.80 2.54 -12.88
N ASP A 22 -2.63 1.72 -12.25
CA ASP A 22 -4.04 1.58 -12.60
C ASP A 22 -4.81 2.90 -12.39
N LEU A 23 -4.56 3.60 -11.28
CA LEU A 23 -5.15 4.93 -11.01
C LEU A 23 -4.70 6.00 -12.02
N LYS A 24 -3.48 5.91 -12.57
CA LYS A 24 -3.03 6.78 -13.67
C LYS A 24 -3.72 6.43 -14.97
N ALA A 25 -3.83 5.14 -15.29
CA ALA A 25 -4.45 4.66 -16.51
C ALA A 25 -5.93 5.01 -16.60
N GLU A 26 -6.64 4.97 -15.46
CA GLU A 26 -8.04 5.36 -15.35
C GLU A 26 -8.26 6.87 -15.21
N GLY A 27 -7.17 7.66 -15.14
CA GLY A 27 -7.23 9.13 -15.05
C GLY A 27 -7.67 9.67 -13.69
N TYR A 28 -7.78 8.82 -12.66
CA TYR A 28 -8.20 9.22 -11.31
C TYR A 28 -7.06 9.83 -10.47
N LEU A 29 -5.81 9.71 -10.90
CA LEU A 29 -4.69 10.29 -10.18
C LEU A 29 -4.57 11.80 -10.43
N THR A 30 -5.11 12.60 -9.51
CA THR A 30 -5.01 14.08 -9.57
C THR A 30 -3.58 14.60 -9.29
N GLY A 31 -2.75 13.84 -8.58
CA GLY A 31 -1.36 14.22 -8.32
C GLY A 31 -0.66 13.35 -7.29
N LYS A 32 0.66 13.54 -7.15
CA LYS A 32 1.50 12.87 -6.16
C LYS A 32 2.36 13.91 -5.45
N LYS A 33 2.41 13.82 -4.12
CA LYS A 33 3.26 14.67 -3.27
C LYS A 33 3.98 13.79 -2.26
N ASP A 34 5.25 14.06 -2.04
CA ASP A 34 6.01 13.41 -0.99
C ASP A 34 5.56 13.94 0.37
N HIS A 35 5.27 13.02 1.28
CA HIS A 35 4.80 13.33 2.62
C HIS A 35 5.51 12.41 3.61
N VAL A 36 6.01 12.99 4.68
CA VAL A 36 6.62 12.23 5.78
C VAL A 36 5.48 11.64 6.61
N SER A 37 5.31 10.33 6.54
CA SER A 37 4.30 9.62 7.30
C SER A 37 4.91 9.11 8.60
N SER A 38 4.34 9.50 9.75
CA SER A 38 4.73 9.00 11.08
C SER A 38 4.11 7.64 11.38
N THR A 39 4.29 6.66 10.49
CA THR A 39 3.81 5.29 10.73
C THR A 39 4.61 4.63 11.85
N GLY A 40 3.90 3.99 12.78
CA GLY A 40 4.50 3.24 13.87
C GLY A 40 5.36 2.09 13.35
N ARG A 41 6.60 1.99 13.82
CA ARG A 41 7.49 0.85 13.59
C ARG A 41 7.45 -0.08 14.80
N CYS A 42 7.51 -1.38 14.55
CA CYS A 42 7.60 -2.38 15.60
C CYS A 42 8.90 -2.18 16.38
N SER A 43 8.82 -2.08 17.71
CA SER A 43 9.99 -1.81 18.56
C SER A 43 11.04 -2.92 18.58
N ARG A 44 10.72 -4.12 18.07
CA ARG A 44 11.63 -5.28 18.06
C ARG A 44 12.27 -5.56 16.70
N CYS A 45 11.53 -5.34 15.62
CA CYS A 45 11.96 -5.72 14.27
C CYS A 45 11.91 -4.57 13.28
N ASP A 46 11.63 -3.35 13.74
CA ASP A 46 11.55 -2.10 12.96
C ASP A 46 10.61 -2.12 11.75
N THR A 47 9.83 -3.19 11.60
CA THR A 47 8.86 -3.32 10.53
C THR A 47 7.68 -2.38 10.78
N THR A 48 7.19 -1.75 9.70
CA THR A 48 5.98 -0.93 9.74
C THR A 48 4.80 -1.76 10.24
N VAL A 49 4.20 -1.34 11.35
CA VAL A 49 3.07 -2.01 11.99
C VAL A 49 1.82 -1.80 11.14
N GLU A 50 1.10 -2.89 10.90
CA GLU A 50 -0.15 -2.87 10.14
C GLU A 50 -1.33 -3.16 11.07
N PRO A 51 -2.30 -2.24 11.20
CA PRO A 51 -3.54 -2.54 11.89
C PRO A 51 -4.35 -3.54 11.04
N ARG A 52 -4.61 -4.71 11.62
CA ARG A 52 -5.46 -5.76 11.04
C ARG A 52 -6.56 -6.11 12.04
N ILE A 53 -7.81 -6.08 11.61
CA ILE A 53 -8.93 -6.61 12.40
C ILE A 53 -8.86 -8.14 12.32
N SER A 54 -8.73 -8.77 13.49
CA SER A 54 -8.66 -10.23 13.69
C SER A 54 -10.03 -10.84 13.86
#